data_AF-A0A3E2VCF1-F1
#
_entry.id   AF-A0A3E2VCF1-F1
#
_cell.length_a   1.000
_cell.length_b   1.000
_cell.length_c   1.000
_cell.angle_alpha   90.00
_cell.angle_beta   90.00
_cell.angle_gamma   90.00
#
_symmetry.space_group_name_H-M   'P 1'
#
loop_
_entity.id
_entity.type
_entity.pdbx_description
1 polymer ?
#
loop_
_entity_poly.entity_id
_entity_poly.type
_entity_poly.pdbx_seq_one_letter_code
_entity_poly.pdbx_strand_id
1 'polypeptide(L)'
;MSDILHKALQEYWKVYRTDPKGYFIVGKNSQQHINQNYINNLFKKYLKSFDFYSNEIRFHNLRDTYATLMLRNGCNVFTLKRLLGHNSFSSTARYIKCDTSDLEVAPSVSHSLEIGI
;
A
#
# COMPACT_ATOMS: atom_id res chain seq x y z
N MET A 1 -3.06 13.46 -3.66
CA MET A 1 -2.27 12.47 -4.41
C MET A 1 -0.85 12.99 -4.44
N SER A 2 0.19 12.16 -4.23
CA SER A 2 1.58 12.65 -4.22
C SER A 2 1.91 13.34 -5.55
N ASP A 3 2.48 14.56 -5.50
CA ASP A 3 2.83 15.34 -6.69
C ASP A 3 3.82 14.58 -7.58
N ILE A 4 4.69 13.78 -6.97
CA ILE A 4 5.67 12.92 -7.67
C ILE A 4 4.94 11.87 -8.50
N LEU A 5 3.94 11.19 -7.91
CA LEU A 5 3.17 10.17 -8.61
C LEU A 5 2.36 10.79 -9.75
N HIS A 6 1.73 11.94 -9.50
CA HIS A 6 0.97 12.65 -10.52
C HIS A 6 1.85 12.99 -11.73
N LYS A 7 3.03 13.56 -11.49
CA LYS A 7 4.01 13.89 -12.53
C LYS A 7 4.48 12.64 -13.29
N ALA A 8 4.78 11.55 -12.57
CA ALA A 8 5.20 10.30 -13.21
C ALA A 8 4.13 9.72 -14.14
N LEU A 9 2.85 9.76 -13.73
CA LEU A 9 1.73 9.31 -14.56
C LEU A 9 1.51 10.21 -15.77
N GLN A 10 1.69 11.53 -15.62
CA GLN A 10 1.63 12.47 -16.74
C GLN A 10 2.73 12.20 -17.77
N GLU A 11 3.98 12.00 -17.34
CA GLU A 11 5.08 11.68 -18.25
C GLU A 11 4.85 10.33 -18.95
N TYR A 12 4.35 9.33 -18.23
CA TYR A 12 3.94 8.06 -18.84
C TYR A 12 2.87 8.28 -19.93
N TRP A 13 1.82 9.04 -19.64
CA TRP A 13 0.76 9.33 -20.61
C TRP A 13 1.27 10.04 -21.86
N LYS A 14 2.20 11.01 -21.72
CA LYS A 14 2.79 11.74 -22.84
C LYS A 14 3.55 10.83 -23.80
N VAL A 15 4.27 9.84 -23.27
CA VAL A 15 5.10 8.91 -24.08
C VAL A 15 4.23 7.84 -24.75
N TYR A 16 3.34 7.21 -23.99
CA TYR A 16 2.62 6.02 -24.46
C TYR A 16 1.26 6.33 -25.09
N ARG A 17 0.69 7.52 -24.86
CA ARG A 17 -0.60 8.00 -25.39
C ARG A 17 -1.66 6.91 -25.43
N THR A 18 -1.91 6.29 -24.28
CA THR A 18 -2.83 5.16 -24.21
C THR A 18 -4.24 5.58 -24.63
N ASP A 19 -4.95 4.67 -25.29
CA ASP A 19 -6.31 4.94 -25.77
C ASP A 19 -7.19 5.32 -24.57
N PRO A 20 -7.91 6.45 -24.61
CA PRO A 20 -8.88 6.83 -23.57
C PRO A 20 -9.91 5.74 -23.24
N LYS A 21 -10.19 4.82 -24.18
CA LYS A 21 -11.12 3.69 -24.00
C LYS A 21 -10.41 2.38 -23.61
N GLY A 22 -9.08 2.37 -23.57
CA GLY A 22 -8.25 1.21 -23.26
C GLY A 22 -7.71 1.20 -21.83
N TYR A 23 -6.79 0.28 -21.55
CA TYR A 23 -6.09 0.23 -20.26
C TYR A 23 -5.08 1.38 -20.16
N PHE A 24 -5.03 2.04 -19.00
CA PHE A 24 -4.04 3.10 -18.76
C PHE A 24 -2.60 2.56 -18.79
N ILE A 25 -2.36 1.38 -18.19
CA ILE A 25 -1.09 0.65 -18.30
C ILE A 25 -1.31 -0.59 -19.16
N VAL A 26 -0.70 -0.60 -20.34
CA VAL A 26 -0.86 -1.68 -21.32
C VAL A 26 0.23 -2.74 -21.19
N GLY A 27 -0.13 -4.00 -21.45
CA GLY A 27 0.84 -5.08 -21.66
C GLY A 27 1.55 -4.96 -23.01
N LYS A 28 2.38 -5.97 -23.34
CA LYS A 28 3.12 -6.02 -24.61
C LYS A 28 2.22 -5.92 -25.85
N ASN A 29 0.98 -6.38 -25.74
CA ASN A 29 -0.08 -6.17 -26.72
C ASN A 29 -1.02 -5.09 -26.18
N SER A 30 -1.13 -3.96 -26.87
CA SER A 30 -1.84 -2.74 -26.42
C SER A 30 -3.33 -2.90 -26.06
N GLN A 31 -3.91 -4.09 -26.27
CA GLN A 31 -5.30 -4.41 -25.94
C GLN A 31 -5.46 -5.23 -24.65
N GLN A 32 -4.36 -5.67 -24.03
CA GLN A 32 -4.41 -6.51 -22.83
C GLN A 32 -3.89 -5.76 -21.61
N HIS A 33 -4.50 -6.05 -20.46
CA HIS A 33 -4.00 -5.59 -19.17
C HIS A 33 -2.61 -6.19 -18.90
N ILE A 34 -1.83 -5.49 -18.09
CA ILE A 34 -0.49 -5.95 -17.74
C ILE A 34 -0.54 -7.24 -16.93
N ASN A 35 0.29 -8.22 -17.32
CA ASN A 35 0.36 -9.49 -16.63
C ASN A 35 0.99 -9.31 -15.23
N GLN A 36 0.36 -9.87 -14.20
CA GLN A 36 0.84 -9.77 -12.83
C GLN A 36 2.24 -10.39 -12.62
N ASN A 37 2.52 -11.53 -13.26
CA ASN A 37 3.84 -12.16 -13.22
C ASN A 37 4.90 -11.29 -13.89
N TYR A 38 4.53 -10.59 -14.96
CA TYR A 38 5.42 -9.63 -15.60
C TYR A 38 5.79 -8.49 -14.65
N ILE A 39 4.80 -7.90 -13.95
CA ILE A 39 5.05 -6.87 -12.92
C ILE A 39 5.94 -7.40 -11.80
N ASN A 40 5.67 -8.61 -11.28
CA ASN A 40 6.49 -9.20 -10.24
C ASN A 40 7.95 -9.41 -10.68
N ASN A 41 8.17 -9.88 -11.91
CA ASN A 41 9.50 -10.10 -12.46
C ASN A 41 10.22 -8.78 -12.73
N LEU A 42 9.51 -7.79 -13.28
CA LEU A 42 10.04 -6.45 -13.50
C LEU A 42 10.45 -5.79 -12.18
N PHE A 43 9.59 -5.88 -11.16
CA PHE A 43 9.87 -5.39 -9.82
C PHE A 43 11.10 -6.05 -9.22
N LYS A 44 11.19 -7.39 -9.26
CA LYS A 44 12.38 -8.14 -8.82
C LYS A 44 13.64 -7.71 -9.56
N LYS A 45 13.55 -7.49 -10.88
CA LYS A 45 14.68 -7.03 -11.69
C LYS A 45 15.22 -5.69 -11.18
N TYR A 46 14.35 -4.73 -10.88
CA TYR A 46 14.78 -3.45 -10.32
C TYR A 46 15.26 -3.60 -8.87
N LEU A 47 14.61 -4.42 -8.05
CA LEU A 47 15.05 -4.60 -6.65
C LEU A 47 16.46 -5.18 -6.53
N LYS A 48 16.89 -6.01 -7.49
CA LYS A 48 18.24 -6.59 -7.50
C LYS A 48 19.38 -5.56 -7.57
N SER A 49 19.10 -4.32 -7.97
CA SER A 49 20.11 -3.26 -7.98
C SER A 49 20.30 -2.57 -6.62
N PHE A 50 19.54 -2.96 -5.60
CA PHE A 50 19.64 -2.39 -4.27
C PHE A 50 20.31 -3.36 -3.30
N ASP A 51 21.11 -2.84 -2.37
CA ASP A 51 21.90 -3.63 -1.43
C ASP A 51 21.04 -4.44 -0.43
N PHE A 52 19.77 -4.05 -0.24
CA PHE A 52 18.83 -4.73 0.66
C PHE A 52 17.96 -5.80 -0.03
N TYR A 53 18.28 -6.18 -1.27
CA TYR A 53 17.49 -7.17 -2.01
C TYR A 53 17.37 -8.50 -1.26
N SER A 54 16.13 -9.00 -1.16
CA SER A 54 15.81 -10.36 -0.70
C SER A 54 14.74 -10.98 -1.60
N ASN A 55 14.82 -12.31 -1.81
CA ASN A 55 13.82 -13.08 -2.57
C ASN A 55 12.43 -13.06 -1.92
N GLU A 56 12.34 -12.68 -0.65
CA GLU A 56 11.08 -12.55 0.09
C GLU A 56 10.31 -11.27 -0.29
N ILE A 57 10.99 -10.25 -0.82
CA ILE A 57 10.37 -8.99 -1.21
C ILE A 57 9.61 -9.17 -2.54
N ARG A 58 8.31 -8.92 -2.49
CA ARG A 58 7.33 -9.08 -3.58
C ARG A 58 6.60 -7.78 -3.84
N PHE A 59 5.99 -7.65 -5.01
CA PHE A 59 5.33 -6.40 -5.42
C PHE A 59 4.21 -5.97 -4.45
N HIS A 60 3.48 -6.92 -3.86
CA HIS A 60 2.43 -6.60 -2.88
C HIS A 60 2.98 -6.02 -1.57
N ASN A 61 4.27 -6.18 -1.26
CA ASN A 61 4.85 -5.57 -0.06
C ASN A 61 4.84 -4.04 -0.14
N LEU A 62 4.81 -3.44 -1.34
CA LEU A 62 4.57 -2.00 -1.48
C LEU A 62 3.22 -1.57 -0.85
N ARG A 63 2.18 -2.40 -1.04
CA ARG A 63 0.86 -2.18 -0.44
C ARG A 63 0.91 -2.40 1.07
N ASP A 64 1.64 -3.41 1.52
CA ASP A 64 1.82 -3.67 2.95
C ASP A 64 2.53 -2.49 3.64
N THR A 65 3.63 -2.01 3.06
CA THR A 65 4.37 -0.83 3.55
C THR A 65 3.47 0.41 3.58
N TYR A 66 2.70 0.68 2.52
CA TYR A 66 1.75 1.80 2.52
C TYR A 66 0.73 1.67 3.64
N ALA A 67 0.13 0.49 3.83
CA ALA A 67 -0.88 0.27 4.84
C ALA A 67 -0.32 0.44 6.27
N THR A 68 0.84 -0.16 6.56
CA THR A 68 1.50 -0.03 7.86
C THR A 68 1.92 1.41 8.14
N LEU A 69 2.46 2.14 7.16
CA LEU A 69 2.81 3.56 7.32
C LEU A 69 1.59 4.43 7.59
N MET A 70 0.46 4.16 6.93
CA MET A 70 -0.78 4.90 7.20
C MET A 70 -1.25 4.67 8.64
N LEU A 71 -1.27 3.41 9.13
CA LEU A 71 -1.67 3.11 10.51
C LEU A 71 -0.76 3.80 11.54
N ARG A 72 0.57 3.68 11.37
CA ARG A 72 1.56 4.33 12.24
C ARG A 72 1.45 5.84 12.28
N ASN A 73 0.97 6.46 11.19
CA ASN A 73 0.71 7.89 11.13
C ASN A 73 -0.69 8.27 11.68
N GLY A 74 -1.36 7.39 12.42
CA GLY A 74 -2.66 7.61 13.03
C GLY A 74 -3.85 7.52 12.08
N CYS A 75 -3.69 6.94 10.89
CA CYS A 75 -4.82 6.78 9.96
C CYS A 75 -5.83 5.78 10.53
N ASN A 76 -7.09 6.21 10.56
CA ASN A 76 -8.20 5.36 10.97
C ASN A 76 -8.33 4.12 10.06
N VAL A 77 -8.52 2.94 10.65
CA VAL A 77 -8.60 1.67 9.93
C VAL A 77 -9.74 1.60 8.89
N PHE A 78 -10.87 2.25 9.13
CA PHE A 78 -11.97 2.34 8.17
C PHE A 78 -11.61 3.23 6.98
N THR A 79 -10.89 4.32 7.23
CA THR A 79 -10.32 5.17 6.18
C THR A 79 -9.30 4.39 5.36
N LEU A 80 -8.39 3.67 6.02
CA LEU A 80 -7.40 2.84 5.34
C LEU A 80 -8.05 1.76 4.47
N LYS A 81 -9.09 1.08 4.96
CA LYS A 81 -9.84 0.09 4.17
C LYS A 81 -10.39 0.71 2.87
N ARG A 82 -10.95 1.93 2.94
CA ARG A 82 -11.46 2.66 1.78
C ARG A 82 -10.34 3.06 0.82
N LEU A 83 -9.21 3.55 1.34
CA LEU A 83 -8.04 3.92 0.53
C LEU A 83 -7.43 2.72 -0.20
N LEU A 84 -7.43 1.55 0.43
CA LEU A 84 -6.98 0.30 -0.19
C LEU A 84 -8.03 -0.28 -1.15
N GLY A 85 -9.31 0.10 -1.06
CA GLY A 85 -10.38 -0.50 -1.85
C GLY A 85 -10.64 -1.97 -1.48
N HIS A 86 -10.42 -2.36 -0.23
CA HIS A 86 -10.76 -3.71 0.24
C HIS A 86 -12.27 -3.83 0.48
N ASN A 87 -12.91 -4.82 -0.13
CA ASN A 87 -14.34 -5.11 0.11
C ASN A 87 -14.55 -5.69 1.52
N SER A 88 -13.65 -6.55 1.98
CA SER A 88 -13.71 -7.18 3.31
C SER A 88 -12.69 -6.59 4.28
N PHE A 89 -13.00 -6.63 5.57
CA PHE A 89 -12.10 -6.16 6.62
C PHE A 89 -10.93 -7.14 6.87
N SER A 90 -11.11 -8.42 6.56
CA SER A 90 -10.12 -9.48 6.80
C SER A 90 -8.76 -9.20 6.15
N SER A 91 -8.73 -8.57 4.97
CA SER A 91 -7.49 -8.17 4.29
C SER A 91 -6.79 -6.99 4.95
N THR A 92 -7.54 -6.07 5.57
CA THR A 92 -6.98 -4.92 6.29
C THR A 92 -6.56 -5.28 7.71
N ALA A 93 -7.24 -6.24 8.35
CA ALA A 93 -6.97 -6.68 9.72
C ALA A 93 -5.54 -7.21 9.92
N ARG A 94 -4.89 -7.71 8.86
CA ARG A 94 -3.47 -8.12 8.89
C ARG A 94 -2.54 -6.97 9.28
N TYR A 95 -2.86 -5.73 8.94
CA TYR A 95 -2.00 -4.58 9.21
C TYR A 95 -2.14 -4.04 10.65
N ILE A 96 -3.31 -4.25 11.27
CA ILE A 96 -3.61 -3.78 12.64
C ILE A 96 -2.72 -4.48 13.66
N LYS A 97 -2.46 -5.79 13.48
CA LYS A 97 -1.64 -6.58 14.40
C LYS A 97 -0.17 -6.15 14.44
N CYS A 98 0.30 -5.36 13.46
CA CYS A 98 1.68 -4.92 13.36
C CYS A 98 1.95 -3.63 14.15
N ASP A 99 0.90 -2.96 14.62
CA ASP A 99 0.94 -1.66 15.31
C ASP A 99 0.63 -1.79 16.82
N THR A 100 0.58 -3.02 17.34
CA THR A 100 0.32 -3.28 18.76
C THR A 100 1.51 -2.95 19.67
N SER A 101 2.58 -2.37 19.14
CA SER A 101 3.64 -1.77 19.95
C SER A 101 3.10 -0.69 20.90
N ASP A 102 1.96 -0.07 20.56
CA ASP A 102 1.34 0.97 21.38
C ASP A 102 0.42 0.42 22.49
N LEU A 103 0.15 -0.90 22.52
CA LEU A 103 -0.69 -1.51 23.56
C LEU A 103 0.00 -1.59 24.93
N GLU A 104 1.30 -1.30 25.04
CA GLU A 104 1.97 -1.11 26.34
C GLU A 104 1.49 0.15 27.08
N VAL A 105 0.77 1.06 26.42
CA VAL A 105 0.25 2.30 27.04
C VAL A 105 -1.17 2.11 27.61
N ALA A 106 -1.85 1.00 27.32
CA ALA A 106 -3.27 0.83 27.65
C ALA A 106 -3.64 0.50 29.12
N PRO A 107 -2.79 0.02 30.05
CA PRO A 107 -3.28 -0.31 31.40
C PRO A 107 -3.18 0.79 32.48
N SER A 108 -2.85 2.06 32.20
CA SER A 108 -2.70 3.06 33.28
C SER A 108 -3.88 4.03 33.49
N VAL A 109 -4.82 4.14 32.54
CA VAL A 109 -5.88 5.17 32.61
C VAL A 109 -7.14 4.68 33.37
N SER A 110 -7.29 3.39 33.63
CA SER A 110 -8.48 2.85 34.30
C SER A 110 -8.47 2.97 35.83
N HIS A 111 -7.36 3.41 36.45
CA HIS A 111 -7.26 3.47 37.92
C HIS A 111 -7.60 4.85 38.53
N SER A 112 -7.87 5.88 37.72
CA SER A 112 -8.08 7.26 38.23
C SER A 112 -9.54 7.75 38.23
N LEU A 113 -10.52 6.88 37.96
CA LEU A 113 -11.94 7.28 37.84
C LEU A 113 -12.87 6.74 38.93
N GLU A 114 -12.36 6.14 40.01
CA GLU A 114 -13.20 5.58 41.09
C GLU A 114 -13.14 6.32 42.44
N ILE A 115 -12.59 7.54 42.55
CA ILE A 115 -12.62 8.26 43.84
C ILE A 115 -13.14 9.69 43.67
N GLY A 116 -14.45 9.86 43.87
CA GLY A 116 -15.08 11.18 43.82
C GLY A 116 -16.61 11.18 43.87
N ILE A 117 -17.23 10.35 44.72
CA ILE A 117 -18.58 10.58 45.27
C ILE A 117 -18.52 10.30 46.77
#